data_AF-A0A2M8Y4R5-F1
#
_entry.id   AF-A0A2M8Y4R5-F1
#
_cell.length_a   1.000
_cell.length_b   1.000
_cell.length_c   1.000
_cell.angle_alpha   90.00
_cell.angle_beta   90.00
_cell.angle_gamma   90.00
#
_symmetry.space_group_name_H-M   'P 1'
#
loop_
_entity.id
_entity.type
_entity.pdbx_description
1 polymer ?
#
loop_
_entity_poly.entity_id
_entity_poly.type
_entity_poly.pdbx_seq_one_letter_code
_entity_poly.pdbx_strand_id
1 'polypeptide(L)'
;MKKLYLLIVLLCLFKTYGQEPIQEAYVTKTYVNVDDEWTVMNFSKIIDIWSNRTGQLKISNAEFLKELSGGKANMLENSAYITAEFGSQIQTKSKTDKNGLVNLTYEGKLVFKTHDGTYAPNAVVVFIINQADVIGLKILNKENRKEMAVDLEVKS
;
A
#
# COMPACT_ATOMS: atom_id res chain seq x y z
N MET A 1 -43.66 -9.93 24.73
CA MET A 1 -42.96 -8.79 24.08
C MET A 1 -41.56 -8.46 24.63
N LYS A 2 -41.17 -8.87 25.85
CA LYS A 2 -39.84 -8.55 26.43
C LYS A 2 -38.63 -9.23 25.75
N LYS A 3 -38.84 -10.34 25.02
CA LYS A 3 -37.74 -11.11 24.37
C LYS A 3 -37.25 -10.51 23.05
N LEU A 4 -38.04 -9.65 22.41
CA LEU A 4 -37.66 -9.01 21.13
C LEU A 4 -36.66 -7.87 21.35
N TYR A 5 -36.85 -7.08 22.42
CA TYR A 5 -35.94 -5.99 22.79
C TYR A 5 -34.52 -6.49 23.10
N LEU A 6 -34.40 -7.70 23.67
CA LEU A 6 -33.10 -8.31 23.96
C LEU A 6 -32.30 -8.65 22.69
N LEU A 7 -33.01 -9.05 21.62
CA LEU A 7 -32.39 -9.39 20.33
C LEU A 7 -31.86 -8.13 19.63
N ILE A 8 -32.59 -7.01 19.72
CA ILE A 8 -32.21 -5.72 19.11
C ILE A 8 -30.98 -5.14 19.84
N VAL A 9 -30.94 -5.22 21.17
CA VAL A 9 -29.77 -4.79 21.96
C VAL A 9 -28.54 -5.64 21.66
N LEU A 10 -28.72 -6.95 21.45
CA LEU A 10 -27.61 -7.85 21.11
C LEU A 10 -27.05 -7.57 19.70
N LEU A 11 -27.90 -7.16 18.75
CA LEU A 11 -27.50 -6.78 17.39
C LEU A 11 -26.71 -5.45 17.34
N CYS A 12 -26.93 -4.52 18.27
CA CYS A 12 -26.17 -3.28 18.38
C CYS A 12 -24.79 -3.44 19.04
N LEU A 13 -24.51 -4.60 19.64
CA LEU A 13 -23.21 -4.91 20.27
C LEU A 13 -22.25 -5.66 19.34
N PHE A 14 -22.68 -6.03 18.14
CA PHE A 14 -21.74 -6.40 17.09
C PHE A 14 -20.95 -5.13 16.77
N LYS A 15 -19.72 -5.08 17.28
CA LYS A 15 -18.72 -4.14 16.80
C LYS A 15 -18.79 -4.22 15.28
N THR A 16 -19.31 -3.18 14.65
CA THR A 16 -19.01 -2.94 13.27
C THR A 16 -17.49 -2.89 13.25
N TYR A 17 -16.85 -3.89 12.67
CA TYR A 17 -15.50 -3.73 12.17
C TYR A 17 -15.64 -2.69 11.07
N GLY A 18 -15.72 -1.42 11.47
CA GLY A 18 -15.79 -0.30 10.57
C GLY A 18 -14.60 -0.46 9.66
N GLN A 19 -14.85 -0.57 8.36
CA GLN A 19 -13.78 -0.53 7.37
C GLN A 19 -12.96 0.71 7.69
N GLU A 20 -11.67 0.52 8.00
CA GLU A 20 -10.80 1.67 8.20
C GLU A 20 -10.84 2.50 6.91
N PRO A 21 -11.04 3.83 7.02
CA PRO A 21 -11.15 4.68 5.85
C PRO A 21 -9.90 4.54 4.99
N ILE A 22 -10.09 4.49 3.68
CA ILE A 22 -9.00 4.55 2.73
C ILE A 22 -8.51 6.00 2.69
N GLN A 23 -7.23 6.18 3.02
CA GLN A 23 -6.52 7.45 2.89
C GLN A 23 -6.00 7.59 1.46
N GLU A 24 -6.30 8.72 0.83
CA GLU A 24 -5.69 9.10 -0.44
C GLU A 24 -4.46 9.99 -0.20
N ALA A 25 -3.38 9.73 -0.92
CA ALA A 25 -2.15 10.49 -0.85
C ALA A 25 -1.47 10.54 -2.21
N TYR A 26 -0.54 11.47 -2.38
CA TYR A 26 0.42 11.46 -3.48
C TYR A 26 1.84 11.30 -2.95
N VAL A 27 2.71 10.71 -3.77
CA VAL A 27 4.14 10.58 -3.45
C VAL A 27 4.83 11.92 -3.68
N THR A 28 5.56 12.39 -2.67
CA THR A 28 6.39 13.60 -2.75
C THR A 28 7.84 13.30 -3.08
N LYS A 29 8.35 12.15 -2.61
CA LYS A 29 9.70 11.66 -2.90
C LYS A 29 9.71 10.15 -3.03
N THR A 30 10.49 9.65 -3.96
CA THR A 30 10.78 8.22 -4.11
C THR A 30 12.26 7.97 -3.92
N TYR A 31 12.56 6.91 -3.18
CA TYR A 31 13.91 6.40 -2.99
C TYR A 31 13.96 4.98 -3.51
N VAL A 32 15.02 4.63 -4.22
CA VAL A 32 15.32 3.25 -4.64
C VAL A 32 16.58 2.78 -3.95
N ASN A 33 16.57 1.53 -3.49
CA ASN A 33 17.78 0.90 -2.99
C ASN A 33 18.54 0.26 -4.16
N VAL A 34 19.81 0.62 -4.30
CA VAL A 34 20.75 0.03 -5.27
C VAL A 34 22.00 -0.32 -4.49
N ASP A 35 22.31 -1.61 -4.42
CA ASP A 35 23.49 -2.14 -3.72
C ASP A 35 23.65 -1.59 -2.29
N ASP A 36 22.55 -1.66 -1.51
CA ASP A 36 22.45 -1.16 -0.12
C ASP A 36 22.52 0.37 0.05
N GLU A 37 22.61 1.13 -1.05
CA GLU A 37 22.55 2.59 -1.04
C GLU A 37 21.17 3.12 -1.49
N TRP A 38 20.65 4.10 -0.77
CA TRP A 38 19.37 4.75 -1.11
C TRP A 38 19.59 5.99 -1.96
N THR A 39 19.00 6.01 -3.14
CA THR A 39 19.10 7.13 -4.09
C THR A 39 17.71 7.68 -4.43
N VAL A 40 17.62 8.98 -4.67
CA VAL A 40 16.35 9.63 -5.04
C VAL A 40 16.06 9.35 -6.51
N MET A 41 14.83 8.96 -6.81
CA MET A 41 14.33 8.70 -8.15
C MET A 41 13.10 9.58 -8.42
N ASN A 42 13.07 10.20 -9.60
CA ASN A 42 11.97 11.07 -10.02
C ASN A 42 11.17 10.39 -11.13
N PHE A 43 9.85 10.63 -11.13
CA PHE A 43 8.92 10.15 -12.14
C PHE A 43 8.26 11.35 -12.82
N SER A 44 7.88 11.19 -14.08
CA SER A 44 7.33 12.31 -14.87
C SER A 44 5.91 12.69 -14.45
N LYS A 45 5.16 11.72 -13.92
CA LYS A 45 3.77 11.85 -13.48
C LYS A 45 3.66 11.60 -11.98
N ILE A 46 2.66 12.22 -11.36
CA ILE A 46 2.31 12.02 -9.96
C ILE A 46 2.01 10.53 -9.71
N ILE A 47 2.41 10.03 -8.55
CA ILE A 47 2.08 8.68 -8.10
C ILE A 47 1.00 8.81 -7.03
N ASP A 48 -0.19 8.30 -7.34
CA ASP A 48 -1.31 8.27 -6.41
C ASP A 48 -1.29 6.98 -5.58
N ILE A 49 -1.56 7.14 -4.29
CA ILE A 49 -1.59 6.07 -3.30
C ILE A 49 -2.94 6.10 -2.58
N TRP A 50 -3.58 4.94 -2.51
CA TRP A 50 -4.73 4.70 -1.64
C TRP A 50 -4.31 3.64 -0.62
N SER A 51 -4.34 3.98 0.66
CA SER A 51 -3.86 3.06 1.69
C SER A 51 -4.62 3.20 3.01
N ASN A 52 -4.52 2.19 3.87
CA ASN A 52 -4.91 2.32 5.27
C ASN A 52 -4.03 1.46 6.17
N ARG A 53 -4.27 1.55 7.49
CA ARG A 53 -3.45 0.88 8.50
C ARG A 53 -3.79 -0.60 8.65
N THR A 54 -4.78 -1.11 7.92
CA THR A 54 -5.06 -2.55 7.80
C THR A 54 -4.30 -3.23 6.66
N GLY A 55 -3.43 -2.49 5.97
CA GLY A 55 -2.57 -3.02 4.91
C GLY A 55 -3.23 -3.03 3.54
N GLN A 56 -4.40 -2.40 3.36
CA GLN A 56 -4.93 -2.15 2.03
C GLN A 56 -4.01 -1.13 1.34
N LEU A 57 -3.63 -1.42 0.10
CA LEU A 57 -2.78 -0.54 -0.70
C LEU A 57 -3.15 -0.67 -2.18
N LYS A 58 -3.34 0.47 -2.83
CA LYS A 58 -3.41 0.61 -4.27
C LYS A 58 -2.48 1.74 -4.70
N ILE A 59 -1.70 1.49 -5.75
CA ILE A 59 -0.74 2.42 -6.33
C ILE A 59 -1.15 2.67 -7.77
N SER A 60 -1.13 3.92 -8.23
CA SER A 60 -1.43 4.28 -9.63
C SER A 60 -0.33 5.16 -10.21
N ASN A 61 0.52 4.56 -11.05
CA ASN A 61 1.50 5.25 -11.91
C ASN A 61 2.24 4.20 -12.77
N ALA A 62 2.18 4.32 -14.09
CA ALA A 62 2.77 3.33 -15.00
C ALA A 62 4.31 3.25 -14.92
N GLU A 63 4.99 4.40 -14.85
CA GLU A 63 6.46 4.45 -14.81
C GLU A 63 7.01 3.84 -13.51
N PHE A 64 6.44 4.23 -12.37
CA PHE A 64 6.79 3.70 -11.06
C PHE A 64 6.56 2.19 -10.98
N LEU A 65 5.40 1.71 -11.46
CA LEU A 65 5.07 0.29 -11.41
C LEU A 65 5.92 -0.55 -12.38
N LYS A 66 6.25 0.00 -13.55
CA LYS A 66 7.21 -0.61 -14.46
C LYS A 66 8.58 -0.74 -13.81
N GLU A 67 9.05 0.32 -13.15
CA GLU A 67 10.34 0.30 -12.47
C GLU A 67 10.37 -0.69 -11.30
N LEU A 68 9.34 -0.66 -10.43
CA LEU A 68 9.18 -1.57 -9.29
C LEU A 68 9.05 -3.04 -9.70
N SER A 69 8.44 -3.33 -10.84
CA SER A 69 8.36 -4.68 -11.41
C SER A 69 9.63 -5.13 -12.13
N GLY A 70 10.63 -4.24 -12.29
CA GLY A 70 11.84 -4.53 -13.07
C GLY A 70 11.54 -4.71 -14.56
N GLY A 71 10.58 -3.96 -15.08
CA GLY A 71 10.15 -4.00 -16.48
C GLY A 71 9.15 -5.11 -16.83
N LYS A 72 8.79 -6.00 -15.88
CA LYS A 72 7.86 -7.11 -16.13
C LYS A 72 6.40 -6.66 -16.24
N ALA A 73 6.02 -5.58 -15.56
CA ALA A 73 4.70 -4.98 -15.71
C ALA A 73 4.72 -4.00 -16.89
N ASN A 74 4.53 -4.52 -18.10
CA ASN A 74 4.26 -3.68 -19.28
C ASN A 74 2.82 -3.14 -19.19
N MET A 75 2.69 -1.98 -18.57
CA MET A 75 1.46 -1.22 -18.49
C MET A 75 1.39 -0.25 -19.66
N LEU A 76 0.29 -0.28 -20.42
CA LEU A 76 0.06 0.70 -21.48
C LEU A 76 -0.24 2.06 -20.86
N GLU A 77 0.51 3.09 -21.22
CA GLU A 77 0.21 4.46 -20.84
C GLU A 77 -1.20 4.87 -21.30
N ASN A 78 -1.91 5.62 -20.45
CA ASN A 78 -3.31 6.04 -20.66
C ASN A 78 -4.36 4.91 -20.72
N SER A 79 -4.02 3.72 -20.22
CA SER A 79 -4.99 2.63 -20.04
C SER A 79 -5.54 2.58 -18.61
N ALA A 80 -6.67 1.90 -18.42
CA ALA A 80 -7.22 1.60 -17.08
C ALA A 80 -6.33 0.65 -16.25
N TYR A 81 -5.21 0.20 -16.80
CA TYR A 81 -4.31 -0.81 -16.23
C TYR A 81 -3.01 -0.20 -15.66
N ILE A 82 -3.07 1.04 -15.15
CA ILE A 82 -1.90 1.74 -14.58
C ILE A 82 -1.81 1.58 -13.06
N THR A 83 -2.46 0.55 -12.51
CA THR A 83 -2.58 0.37 -11.06
C THR A 83 -2.05 -0.98 -10.59
N ALA A 84 -1.44 -1.00 -9.40
CA ALA A 84 -1.18 -2.22 -8.66
C ALA A 84 -1.96 -2.23 -7.35
N GLU A 85 -2.55 -3.37 -7.01
CA GLU A 85 -3.32 -3.58 -5.77
C GLU A 85 -2.62 -4.62 -4.90
N PHE A 86 -2.39 -4.30 -3.63
CA PHE A 86 -1.82 -5.23 -2.67
C PHE A 86 -2.93 -6.07 -2.04
N GLY A 87 -2.91 -7.37 -2.34
CA GLY A 87 -3.92 -8.33 -1.91
C GLY A 87 -3.31 -9.53 -1.19
N SER A 88 -4.18 -10.32 -0.57
CA SER A 88 -3.80 -11.50 0.24
C SER A 88 -2.76 -11.15 1.32
N GLN A 89 -2.85 -9.94 1.87
CA GLN A 89 -1.90 -9.40 2.81
C GLN A 89 -2.13 -9.95 4.22
N ILE A 90 -1.02 -10.28 4.89
CA ILE A 90 -1.00 -10.70 6.29
C ILE A 90 0.00 -9.82 7.02
N GLN A 91 -0.42 -9.23 8.14
CA GLN A 91 0.47 -8.48 8.99
C GLN A 91 1.47 -9.43 9.67
N THR A 92 2.76 -9.22 9.45
CA THR A 92 3.83 -10.07 10.00
C THR A 92 4.61 -9.40 11.12
N LYS A 93 4.61 -8.06 11.18
CA LYS A 93 5.35 -7.31 12.20
C LYS A 93 4.67 -5.98 12.50
N SER A 94 4.80 -5.53 13.75
CA SER A 94 4.49 -4.17 14.18
C SER A 94 5.64 -3.66 15.05
N LYS A 95 6.12 -2.44 14.79
CA LYS A 95 7.19 -1.81 15.57
C LYS A 95 6.99 -0.29 15.63
N THR A 96 6.94 0.24 16.84
CA THR A 96 7.03 1.69 17.08
C THR A 96 8.49 2.11 17.14
N ASP A 97 8.85 3.20 16.47
CA ASP A 97 10.19 3.78 16.52
C ASP A 97 10.36 4.78 17.67
N LYS A 98 11.57 5.32 17.81
CA LYS A 98 11.90 6.28 18.89
C LYS A 98 11.21 7.64 18.73
N ASN A 99 10.76 7.96 17.53
CA ASN A 99 10.10 9.22 17.19
C ASN A 99 8.57 9.10 17.31
N GLY A 100 8.05 7.92 17.68
CA GLY A 100 6.63 7.65 17.81
C GLY A 100 5.95 7.17 16.51
N LEU A 101 6.70 6.93 15.43
CA LEU A 101 6.14 6.39 14.20
C LEU A 101 5.88 4.89 14.35
N VAL A 102 4.73 4.45 13.86
CA VAL A 102 4.36 3.03 13.87
C VAL A 102 4.68 2.44 12.50
N ASN A 103 5.47 1.37 12.49
CA ASN A 103 5.79 0.61 11.30
C ASN A 103 4.99 -0.70 11.31
N LEU A 104 4.05 -0.86 10.37
CA LEU A 104 3.31 -2.10 10.18
C LEU A 104 3.82 -2.81 8.94
N THR A 105 4.34 -4.03 9.10
CA THR A 105 4.84 -4.84 7.99
C THR A 105 3.81 -5.86 7.58
N TYR A 106 3.51 -5.87 6.29
CA TYR A 106 2.63 -6.83 5.65
C TYR A 106 3.37 -7.61 4.58
N GLU A 107 3.07 -8.89 4.49
CA GLU A 107 3.46 -9.72 3.35
C GLU A 107 2.23 -10.14 2.57
N GLY A 108 2.32 -10.10 1.24
CA GLY A 108 1.19 -10.39 0.36
C GLY A 108 1.61 -10.40 -1.10
N LYS A 109 0.64 -10.23 -2.00
CA LYS A 109 0.87 -10.14 -3.44
C LYS A 109 0.56 -8.74 -3.93
N LEU A 110 1.51 -8.12 -4.63
CA LEU A 110 1.28 -6.87 -5.33
C LEU A 110 0.81 -7.20 -6.74
N VAL A 111 -0.48 -7.04 -7.01
CA VAL A 111 -1.12 -7.47 -8.26
C VAL A 111 -1.16 -6.32 -9.25
N PHE A 112 -0.39 -6.44 -10.33
CA PHE A 112 -0.33 -5.53 -11.46
C PHE A 112 -1.31 -6.02 -12.52
N LYS A 113 -2.25 -5.16 -12.93
CA LYS A 113 -3.03 -5.41 -14.14
C LYS A 113 -2.18 -4.95 -15.32
N THR A 114 -1.87 -5.85 -16.26
CA THR A 114 -1.03 -5.56 -17.42
C THR A 114 -1.84 -5.76 -18.71
N HIS A 115 -1.31 -5.32 -19.85
CA HIS A 115 -1.98 -5.55 -21.13
C HIS A 115 -2.12 -7.05 -21.44
N ASP A 116 -1.08 -7.83 -21.15
CA ASP A 116 -0.97 -9.24 -21.52
C ASP A 116 -1.48 -10.20 -20.43
N GLY A 117 -2.08 -9.66 -19.36
CA GLY A 117 -2.63 -10.45 -18.25
C GLY A 117 -2.32 -9.86 -16.88
N THR A 118 -1.97 -10.73 -15.93
CA THR A 118 -1.71 -10.35 -14.53
C THR A 118 -0.29 -10.71 -14.12
N TYR A 119 0.46 -9.73 -13.62
CA TYR A 119 1.73 -9.95 -12.92
C TYR A 119 1.50 -9.76 -11.42
N ALA A 120 1.88 -10.72 -10.58
CA ALA A 120 1.51 -10.69 -9.15
C ALA A 120 2.65 -11.20 -8.23
N PRO A 121 3.77 -10.46 -8.13
CA PRO A 121 4.88 -10.81 -7.26
C PRO A 121 4.48 -10.82 -5.79
N ASN A 122 5.14 -11.70 -5.04
CA ASN A 122 5.14 -11.60 -3.59
C ASN A 122 5.89 -10.32 -3.18
N ALA A 123 5.32 -9.56 -2.26
CA ALA A 123 5.91 -8.32 -1.78
C ALA A 123 5.84 -8.20 -0.26
N VAL A 124 6.81 -7.48 0.30
CA VAL A 124 6.74 -6.97 1.68
C VAL A 124 6.48 -5.48 1.60
N VAL A 125 5.48 -5.01 2.34
CA VAL A 125 5.17 -3.58 2.44
C VAL A 125 5.23 -3.16 3.91
N VAL A 126 6.03 -2.14 4.19
CA VAL A 126 6.06 -1.48 5.49
C VAL A 126 5.30 -0.17 5.37
N PHE A 127 4.22 -0.04 6.14
CA PHE A 127 3.46 1.18 6.27
C PHE A 127 4.04 1.99 7.43
N ILE A 128 4.46 3.22 7.15
CA ILE A 128 5.00 4.17 8.13
C ILE A 128 3.88 5.11 8.51
N ILE A 129 3.44 5.03 9.76
CA ILE A 129 2.23 5.71 10.24
C ILE A 129 2.62 6.74 11.30
N ASN A 130 2.10 7.96 11.14
CA ASN A 130 2.14 9.00 12.15
C ASN A 130 0.74 9.23 12.70
N GLN A 131 0.49 8.83 13.95
CA GLN A 131 -0.81 8.91 14.60
C GLN A 131 -1.93 8.19 13.81
N ALA A 132 -2.63 8.93 12.97
CA ALA A 132 -3.73 8.45 12.14
C ALA A 132 -3.31 8.16 10.69
N ASP A 133 -2.28 8.82 10.19
CA ASP A 133 -2.01 8.89 8.76
C ASP A 133 -0.84 8.00 8.34
N VAL A 134 -0.98 7.35 7.19
CA VAL A 134 0.12 6.70 6.50
C VAL A 134 0.94 7.79 5.80
N ILE A 135 2.15 8.05 6.30
CA ILE A 135 3.03 9.11 5.81
C ILE A 135 4.17 8.60 4.91
N GLY A 136 4.31 7.27 4.82
CA GLY A 136 5.35 6.67 3.98
C GLY A 136 5.13 5.18 3.79
N LEU A 137 5.74 4.64 2.74
CA LEU A 137 5.75 3.21 2.46
C LEU A 137 7.18 2.75 2.15
N LYS A 138 7.52 1.52 2.53
CA LYS A 138 8.66 0.78 1.96
C LYS A 138 8.14 -0.49 1.31
N ILE A 139 8.53 -0.73 0.07
CA ILE A 139 8.02 -1.82 -0.75
C ILE A 139 9.22 -2.63 -1.24
N LEU A 140 9.25 -3.91 -0.88
CA LEU A 140 10.18 -4.90 -1.42
C LEU A 140 9.42 -5.85 -2.34
N ASN A 141 9.74 -5.84 -3.62
CA ASN A 141 9.32 -6.87 -4.56
C ASN A 141 10.25 -8.09 -4.40
N LYS A 142 9.72 -9.21 -3.88
CA LYS A 142 10.55 -10.39 -3.59
C LYS A 142 11.05 -11.10 -4.85
N GLU A 143 10.38 -10.93 -5.99
CA GLU A 143 10.75 -11.64 -7.22
C GLU A 143 11.98 -11.05 -7.91
N ASN A 144 12.13 -9.73 -7.88
CA ASN A 144 13.26 -9.03 -8.51
C ASN A 144 14.18 -8.35 -7.47
N ARG A 145 13.87 -8.52 -6.18
CA ARG A 145 14.60 -7.93 -5.03
C ARG A 145 14.65 -6.41 -5.03
N LYS A 146 13.87 -5.73 -5.87
CA LYS A 146 13.83 -4.28 -5.91
C LYS A 146 13.13 -3.75 -4.68
N GLU A 147 13.79 -2.81 -4.01
CA GLU A 147 13.29 -2.12 -2.83
C GLU A 147 13.12 -0.63 -3.13
N MET A 148 11.95 -0.11 -2.80
CA MET A 148 11.63 1.30 -2.92
C MET A 148 11.02 1.84 -1.64
N ALA A 149 11.26 3.10 -1.33
CA ALA A 149 10.59 3.83 -0.27
C ALA A 149 9.96 5.09 -0.85
N VAL A 150 8.82 5.49 -0.31
CA VAL A 150 8.12 6.71 -0.72
C VAL A 150 7.66 7.51 0.48
N ASP A 151 7.82 8.84 0.38
CA ASP A 151 7.24 9.82 1.29
C ASP A 151 5.87 10.25 0.75
N LEU A 152 4.85 10.28 1.59
CA LEU A 152 3.47 10.56 1.21
C LEU A 152 2.98 11.89 1.78
N GLU A 153 2.20 12.61 0.98
CA GLU A 153 1.41 13.74 1.42
C GLU A 153 -0.08 13.45 1.21
N VAL A 154 -0.85 13.59 2.29
CA VAL A 154 -2.27 13.23 2.33
C VAL A 154 -3.08 14.26 1.55
N LYS A 155 -3.99 13.78 0.69
CA LYS A 155 -4.93 14.67 -0.01
C LYS A 155 -5.96 15.18 1.00
N SER A 156 -6.10 16.50 1.06
CA SER A 156 -7.09 17.20 1.90
C SER A 156 -8.48 17.20 1.28
#